data_AF-A0A1J5QDV8-F1
#
_entry.id   AF-A0A1J5QDV8-F1
#
_cell.length_a   1.000
_cell.length_b   1.000
_cell.length_c   1.000
_cell.angle_alpha   90.00
_cell.angle_beta   90.00
_cell.angle_gamma   90.00
#
_symmetry.space_group_name_H-M   'P 1'
#
loop_
_entity.id
_entity.type
_entity.pdbx_description
1 polymer ?
#
loop_
_entity_poly.entity_id
_entity_poly.type
_entity_poly.pdbx_seq_one_letter_code
_entity_poly.pdbx_strand_id
1 'polypeptide(L)'
;MHMQQQLDTADQFITEFSTGSAEARVARLLLFLESTSTGVYCELLGREEMASILGITTETASRIMADFRRRGLVSGVINSSFSCHHAQLQQIALDM
;
A
#
# COMPACT_ATOMS: atom_id res chain seq x y z
N MET A 1 -19.91 16.01 -10.88
CA MET A 1 -19.71 15.82 -9.43
C MET A 1 -18.68 14.71 -9.22
N HIS A 2 -17.41 14.95 -9.56
CA HIS A 2 -16.35 13.91 -9.48
C HIS A 2 -15.19 14.29 -8.56
N MET A 3 -15.26 15.43 -7.88
CA MET A 3 -14.15 16.02 -7.11
C MET A 3 -14.46 16.17 -5.62
N GLN A 4 -15.40 15.38 -5.10
CA GLN A 4 -15.66 15.31 -3.64
C GLN A 4 -15.32 13.93 -3.07
N GLN A 5 -15.50 12.85 -3.84
CA GLN A 5 -15.18 11.50 -3.37
C GLN A 5 -13.68 11.19 -3.28
N GLN A 6 -12.81 11.96 -3.94
CA GLN A 6 -11.35 11.78 -3.84
C GLN A 6 -10.74 12.46 -2.60
N LEU A 7 -11.42 13.45 -2.02
CA LEU A 7 -10.91 14.21 -0.88
C LEU A 7 -11.20 13.50 0.44
N ASP A 8 -12.37 12.86 0.59
CA ASP A 8 -12.68 12.07 1.79
C ASP A 8 -11.72 10.88 1.97
N THR A 9 -11.30 10.23 0.88
CA THR A 9 -10.39 9.08 0.97
C THR A 9 -9.02 9.49 1.48
N ALA A 10 -8.48 10.63 1.04
CA ALA A 10 -7.14 11.08 1.41
C ALA A 10 -7.00 11.41 2.91
N ASP A 11 -7.99 12.06 3.52
CA ASP A 11 -7.99 12.37 4.96
C ASP A 11 -8.23 11.13 5.83
N GLN A 12 -9.04 10.18 5.35
CA GLN A 12 -9.30 8.92 6.07
C GLN A 12 -8.02 8.05 6.17
N PHE A 13 -7.19 8.03 5.12
CA PHE A 13 -5.99 7.20 5.10
C PHE A 13 -4.93 7.58 6.15
N ILE A 14 -4.81 8.86 6.53
CA ILE A 14 -3.79 9.31 7.50
C ILE A 14 -4.04 8.68 8.88
N THR A 15 -5.31 8.58 9.30
CA THR A 15 -5.67 7.95 10.57
C THR A 15 -5.54 6.43 10.49
N GLU A 16 -5.90 5.83 9.35
CA GLU A 16 -5.81 4.38 9.14
C GLU A 16 -4.37 3.88 8.99
N PHE A 17 -3.42 4.73 8.57
CA PHE A 17 -2.00 4.37 8.56
C PHE A 17 -1.39 4.23 9.96
N SER A 18 -2.10 4.55 11.04
CA SER A 18 -1.59 4.43 12.41
C SER A 18 -2.28 3.34 13.24
N THR A 19 -3.20 2.58 12.65
CA THR A 19 -4.02 1.58 13.33
C THR A 19 -3.87 0.18 12.73
N GLY A 20 -4.10 -0.86 13.54
CA GLY A 20 -3.95 -2.26 13.13
C GLY A 20 -2.50 -2.72 12.97
N SER A 21 -2.33 -3.92 12.40
CA SER A 21 -1.02 -4.56 12.24
C SER A 21 -0.13 -3.84 11.22
N ALA A 22 1.20 -4.01 11.32
CA ALA A 22 2.12 -3.50 10.31
C ALA A 22 1.78 -4.02 8.89
N GLU A 23 1.24 -5.23 8.80
CA GLU A 23 0.80 -5.84 7.54
C GLU A 23 -0.40 -5.10 6.94
N ALA A 24 -1.44 -4.82 7.74
CA ALA A 24 -2.62 -4.06 7.33
C ALA A 24 -2.23 -2.65 6.85
N ARG A 25 -1.32 -2.00 7.59
CA ARG A 25 -0.83 -0.65 7.28
C ARG A 25 -0.07 -0.62 5.95
N VAL A 26 0.75 -1.63 5.66
CA VAL A 26 1.43 -1.76 4.36
C VAL A 26 0.42 -2.03 3.23
N ALA A 27 -0.61 -2.87 3.46
CA ALA A 27 -1.64 -3.13 2.46
C ALA A 27 -2.43 -1.86 2.09
N ARG A 28 -2.82 -1.05 3.09
CA ARG A 28 -3.47 0.27 2.86
C ARG A 28 -2.59 1.20 2.03
N LEU A 29 -1.28 1.23 2.31
CA LEU A 29 -0.35 2.10 1.59
C LEU A 29 -0.26 1.71 0.11
N LEU A 30 -0.20 0.41 -0.19
CA LEU A 30 -0.17 -0.07 -1.58
C LEU A 30 -1.46 0.28 -2.35
N LEU A 31 -2.62 0.11 -1.73
CA LEU A 31 -3.92 0.48 -2.32
C LEU A 31 -4.02 1.99 -2.57
N PHE A 32 -3.54 2.79 -1.61
CA PHE A 32 -3.49 4.24 -1.77
C PHE A 32 -2.62 4.64 -2.97
N LEU A 33 -1.39 4.13 -3.05
CA LEU A 33 -0.47 4.44 -4.15
C LEU A 33 -1.06 4.03 -5.51
N GLU A 34 -1.65 2.83 -5.59
CA GLU A 34 -2.36 2.37 -6.80
C GLU A 34 -3.48 3.35 -7.20
N SER A 35 -4.31 3.79 -6.25
CA SER A 35 -5.43 4.71 -6.51
C SER A 35 -5.00 6.12 -6.95
N THR A 36 -3.82 6.58 -6.50
CA THR A 36 -3.27 7.90 -6.84
C THR A 36 -2.48 7.90 -8.15
N SER A 37 -2.05 6.74 -8.63
CA SER A 37 -1.33 6.62 -9.89
C SER A 37 -2.31 6.57 -11.07
N THR A 38 -2.22 7.51 -12.00
CA THR A 38 -3.10 7.58 -13.21
C THR A 38 -2.77 6.54 -14.28
N GLY A 39 -2.14 5.42 -13.88
CA GLY A 39 -1.66 4.37 -14.76
C GLY A 39 -0.14 4.25 -14.71
N VAL A 40 0.32 3.01 -14.46
CA VAL A 40 1.64 2.47 -14.82
C VAL A 40 2.84 2.95 -14.00
N TYR A 41 2.75 4.05 -13.25
CA TYR A 41 3.89 4.54 -12.46
C TYR A 41 3.56 4.65 -10.97
N CYS A 42 3.60 3.51 -10.29
CA CYS A 42 4.07 3.53 -8.91
C CYS A 42 5.59 3.47 -9.02
N GLU A 43 6.26 4.62 -9.19
CA GLU A 43 7.71 4.66 -8.97
C GLU A 43 7.98 3.97 -7.65
N LEU A 44 8.92 3.03 -7.67
CA LEU A 44 9.16 2.07 -6.61
C LEU A 44 9.33 2.80 -5.28
N LEU A 45 8.24 2.96 -4.51
CA LEU A 45 8.36 3.40 -3.14
C LEU A 45 9.29 2.40 -2.47
N GLY A 46 10.44 2.88 -2.00
CA GLY A 46 11.46 2.07 -1.37
C GLY A 46 10.94 1.48 -0.07
N ARG A 47 11.60 0.43 0.43
CA ARG A 47 11.27 -0.13 1.76
C ARG A 47 11.55 0.87 2.87
N GLU A 48 12.53 1.75 2.65
CA GLU A 48 12.89 2.83 3.56
C GLU A 48 11.81 3.93 3.58
N GLU A 49 11.31 4.32 2.41
CA GLU A 49 10.22 5.29 2.31
C GLU A 49 8.92 4.74 2.94
N MET A 50 8.59 3.46 2.70
CA MET A 50 7.48 2.78 3.39
C MET A 50 7.66 2.76 4.90
N ALA A 51 8.87 2.45 5.37
CA ALA A 51 9.19 2.40 6.79
C ALA A 51 9.03 3.77 7.45
N SER A 52 9.49 4.83 6.78
CA SER A 52 9.33 6.22 7.22
C SER A 52 7.86 6.62 7.29
N ILE A 53 7.09 6.39 6.23
CA ILE A 53 5.66 6.73 6.14
C ILE A 53 4.84 5.99 7.21
N LEU A 54 5.14 4.71 7.43
CA LEU A 54 4.40 3.86 8.34
C LEU A 54 5.01 3.80 9.76
N GLY A 55 6.09 4.52 10.06
CA GLY A 55 6.76 4.42 11.36
C GLY A 55 7.07 2.96 11.78
N ILE A 56 7.47 2.12 10.82
CA ILE A 56 7.95 0.75 11.05
C ILE A 56 9.41 0.67 10.65
N THR A 57 10.10 -0.44 10.95
CA THR A 57 11.49 -0.61 10.49
C THR A 57 11.55 -1.00 9.02
N THR A 58 12.63 -0.64 8.33
CA THR A 58 12.90 -1.05 6.93
C THR A 58 12.89 -2.57 6.77
N GLU A 59 13.37 -3.32 7.76
CA GLU A 59 13.33 -4.77 7.81
C GLU A 59 11.90 -5.31 7.89
N THR A 60 11.04 -4.64 8.68
CA THR A 60 9.63 -5.01 8.82
C THR A 60 8.89 -4.79 7.51
N ALA A 61 9.06 -3.62 6.90
CA ALA A 61 8.52 -3.32 5.56
C ALA A 61 9.02 -4.33 4.51
N SER A 62 10.32 -4.69 4.57
CA SER A 62 10.91 -5.67 3.65
C SER A 62 10.33 -7.07 3.82
N ARG A 63 10.14 -7.54 5.06
CA ARG A 63 9.56 -8.85 5.37
C ARG A 63 8.12 -8.95 4.87
N ILE A 64 7.29 -7.94 5.16
CA ILE A 64 5.88 -7.91 4.72
C ILE A 64 5.80 -7.92 3.19
N MET A 65 6.61 -7.10 2.52
CA MET A 65 6.60 -7.03 1.06
C MET A 65 7.13 -8.30 0.40
N ALA A 66 8.08 -8.99 1.02
CA ALA A 66 8.50 -10.32 0.58
C ALA A 66 7.37 -11.34 0.76
N ASP A 67 6.63 -11.27 1.87
CA ASP A 67 5.47 -12.11 2.10
C ASP A 67 4.36 -11.90 1.07
N PHE A 68 4.02 -10.63 0.81
CA PHE A 68 3.03 -10.27 -0.21
C PHE A 68 3.40 -10.79 -1.59
N ARG A 69 4.68 -10.72 -1.97
CA ARG A 69 5.17 -11.33 -3.22
C ARG A 69 5.03 -12.84 -3.23
N ARG A 70 5.39 -13.53 -2.14
CA ARG A 70 5.25 -14.99 -2.03
C ARG A 70 3.79 -15.44 -2.12
N ARG A 71 2.86 -14.65 -1.58
CA ARG A 71 1.41 -14.87 -1.65
C ARG A 71 0.78 -14.44 -2.96
N GLY A 72 1.57 -13.90 -3.89
CA GLY A 72 1.10 -13.37 -5.16
C GLY A 72 0.33 -12.06 -5.06
N LEU A 73 0.13 -11.48 -3.86
CA LEU A 73 -0.61 -10.23 -3.63
C LEU A 73 -0.02 -9.04 -4.40
N VAL A 74 1.26 -9.16 -4.70
CA VAL A 74 2.08 -8.17 -5.35
C VAL A 74 2.92 -8.89 -6.40
N SER A 75 2.76 -8.52 -7.67
CA SER A 75 3.60 -9.05 -8.74
C SER A 75 4.66 -8.03 -9.17
N GLY A 76 5.84 -8.55 -9.52
CA GLY A 76 7.07 -7.77 -9.69
C GLY A 76 7.00 -6.68 -10.75
N VAL A 77 7.94 -5.75 -10.59
CA VAL A 77 8.14 -4.57 -11.42
C VAL A 77 8.76 -4.99 -12.77
N ILE A 78 7.92 -5.38 -13.72
CA ILE A 78 8.34 -5.43 -15.12
C ILE A 78 7.94 -4.08 -15.71
N ASN A 79 8.93 -3.29 -16.16
CA ASN A 79 8.75 -1.94 -16.71
C ASN A 79 8.11 -0.92 -15.74
N SER A 80 8.58 -0.86 -14.50
CA SER A 80 8.10 0.09 -13.47
C SER A 80 6.62 -0.06 -13.08
N SER A 81 5.94 -1.10 -13.57
CA SER A 81 4.54 -1.38 -13.26
C SER A 81 4.43 -2.35 -12.10
N PHE A 82 3.74 -1.92 -11.05
CA PHE A 82 3.33 -2.77 -9.95
C PHE A 82 1.88 -3.21 -10.16
N SER A 83 1.55 -4.46 -9.87
CA SER A 83 0.15 -4.92 -9.81
C SER A 83 -0.19 -5.40 -8.41
N CYS A 84 -1.30 -4.88 -7.90
CA CYS A 84 -1.92 -5.25 -6.65
C CYS A 84 -3.04 -6.27 -6.89
N HIS A 85 -3.12 -7.33 -6.08
CA HIS A 85 -4.37 -8.05 -5.93
C HIS A 85 -5.31 -7.27 -5.01
N HIS A 86 -5.98 -6.28 -5.59
CA HIS A 86 -6.80 -5.29 -4.88
C HIS A 86 -7.73 -5.93 -3.85
N ALA A 87 -8.50 -6.95 -4.22
CA ALA A 87 -9.45 -7.60 -3.32
C ALA A 87 -8.78 -8.24 -2.08
N GLN A 88 -7.65 -8.90 -2.26
CA GLN A 88 -6.95 -9.57 -1.15
C GLN A 88 -6.20 -8.57 -0.26
N LEU A 89 -5.60 -7.54 -0.85
CA LEU A 89 -4.99 -6.44 -0.10
C LEU A 89 -6.03 -5.67 0.70
N GLN A 90 -7.24 -5.47 0.16
CA GLN A 90 -8.33 -4.82 0.86
C GLN A 90 -8.80 -5.64 2.08
N GLN A 91 -8.84 -6.97 1.99
CA GLN A 91 -9.14 -7.80 3.16
C GLN A 91 -8.10 -7.64 4.27
N ILE A 92 -6.80 -7.63 3.91
CA ILE A 92 -5.71 -7.42 4.87
C ILE A 92 -5.77 -6.00 5.46
N ALA A 93 -6.12 -5.00 4.64
CA ALA A 93 -6.30 -3.62 5.07
C ALA A 93 -7.47 -3.42 6.03
N LEU A 94 -8.47 -4.30 6.04
CA LEU A 94 -9.61 -4.24 6.96
C LEU A 94 -9.37 -4.98 8.28
N ASP A 95 -8.27 -5.73 8.38
CA ASP A 95 -7.87 -6.42 9.61
C ASP A 95 -7.36 -5.38 10.64
N MET A 96 -8.08 -5.25 11.76
CA MET A 96 -7.83 -4.31 12.86
C MET A 96 -7.21 -5.02 14.06
#